data_AF-A0A522L1T6-F1
#
_entry.id   AF-A0A522L1T6-F1
#
_cell.length_a   1.000
_cell.length_b   1.000
_cell.length_c   1.000
_cell.angle_alpha   90.00
_cell.angle_beta   90.00
_cell.angle_gamma   90.00
#
_symmetry.space_group_name_H-M   'P 1'
#
loop_
_entity.id
_entity.type
_entity.pdbx_description
1 polymer ?
#
loop_
_entity_poly.entity_id
_entity_poly.type
_entity_poly.pdbx_seq_one_letter_code
_entity_poly.pdbx_strand_id
1 'polypeptide(L)'
;TWPHTAPLQHADFDKHGGADPADVTRLRDFAHTHGLEETGCQPHRRVLHLRGSAASMQRAFGVTLGRYQPEDGGEAFVGCAEAPALPEGVIAVLGLDRRPVARPHFRKPLAQPSQTYTPIQLGQLYAFPDGDGSGQNVAIIELGGGYVASDLSTYFKSLGLAKTPSVTAVSVAGGKNQPGSDADAEVMLDIEVVGALAPAAALVVYFAPNTDQGFYEAISQAAHDTTHKPSIISISWGGPEDSWSSTSREAMQTALQDAAALGVTVTVAAGDSGSSDGESDGLPHVDFPASSPYALACGGTKLGASASQISSETVWNETAANEGATGGGVSTAFALPTWQKTAKVPVATGGFAGRGVPDVAGDADPLTGYQVRVDGTDQVIGGTSAVAPLWAALVARFNQALGAPLGDMHAAVYQIGSAAFRDITQGNNGAYQAGKSWDACTGWGSPDGKALLDALTALRKSTKKHAQ
;
A
#
# COMPACT_ATOMS: atom_id res chain seq x y z
N THR A 1 14.81 -16.21 6.48
CA THR A 1 16.14 -15.94 5.88
C THR A 1 15.91 -15.55 4.43
N TRP A 2 16.50 -14.46 3.97
CA TRP A 2 16.31 -13.93 2.61
C TRP A 2 17.61 -14.08 1.78
N PRO A 3 17.56 -14.28 0.45
CA PRO A 3 16.39 -14.27 -0.44
C PRO A 3 15.50 -15.51 -0.34
N HIS A 4 14.18 -15.27 -0.41
CA HIS A 4 13.21 -16.31 -0.73
C HIS A 4 13.09 -16.37 -2.26
N THR A 5 13.30 -17.53 -2.89
CA THR A 5 12.73 -17.76 -4.22
C THR A 5 11.21 -17.73 -4.07
N ALA A 6 10.51 -17.05 -4.99
CA ALA A 6 9.05 -17.07 -5.01
C ALA A 6 8.57 -18.52 -4.90
N PRO A 7 7.87 -18.90 -3.80
CA PRO A 7 7.50 -20.29 -3.57
C PRO A 7 6.57 -20.83 -4.65
N LEU A 8 5.84 -19.94 -5.34
CA LEU A 8 4.89 -20.28 -6.38
C LEU A 8 5.15 -19.45 -7.65
N GLN A 9 4.82 -20.03 -8.79
CA GLN A 9 4.73 -19.35 -10.08
C GLN A 9 3.26 -19.20 -10.44
N HIS A 10 2.86 -18.11 -11.12
CA HIS A 10 1.47 -17.92 -11.54
C HIS A 10 0.88 -19.14 -12.27
N ALA A 11 1.66 -19.80 -13.13
CA ALA A 11 1.22 -20.96 -13.90
C ALA A 11 0.85 -22.19 -13.04
N ASP A 12 1.37 -22.30 -11.82
CA ASP A 12 1.15 -23.42 -10.91
C ASP A 12 0.39 -23.01 -9.64
N PHE A 13 0.04 -21.73 -9.49
CA PHE A 13 -0.58 -21.22 -8.27
C PHE A 13 -1.89 -21.95 -7.96
N ASP A 14 -2.73 -22.20 -8.97
CA ASP A 14 -3.97 -22.97 -8.83
C ASP A 14 -3.79 -24.32 -8.13
N LYS A 15 -2.67 -25.01 -8.40
CA LYS A 15 -2.41 -26.36 -7.86
C LYS A 15 -2.07 -26.35 -6.36
N HIS A 16 -1.56 -25.23 -5.85
CA HIS A 16 -0.97 -25.16 -4.53
C HIS A 16 -1.64 -24.13 -3.60
N GLY A 17 -2.26 -23.10 -4.16
CA GLY A 17 -2.90 -22.01 -3.43
C GLY A 17 -4.29 -21.63 -3.96
N GLY A 18 -4.79 -22.28 -5.02
CA GLY A 18 -6.14 -22.05 -5.53
C GLY A 18 -7.24 -22.63 -4.62
N ALA A 19 -8.48 -22.24 -4.88
CA ALA A 19 -9.64 -22.81 -4.18
C ALA A 19 -9.81 -24.30 -4.48
N ASP A 20 -10.17 -25.10 -3.47
CA ASP A 20 -10.53 -26.50 -3.68
C ASP A 20 -11.78 -26.57 -4.59
N PRO A 21 -11.74 -27.32 -5.71
CA PRO A 21 -12.90 -27.50 -6.58
C PRO A 21 -14.16 -28.01 -5.85
N ALA A 22 -14.00 -28.76 -4.77
CA ALA A 22 -15.10 -29.22 -3.93
C ALA A 22 -15.75 -28.07 -3.13
N ASP A 23 -14.96 -27.10 -2.63
CA ASP A 23 -15.48 -25.88 -1.99
C ASP A 23 -16.27 -25.04 -3.00
N VAL A 24 -15.71 -24.85 -4.22
CA VAL A 24 -16.39 -24.10 -5.27
C VAL A 24 -17.74 -24.75 -5.63
N THR A 25 -17.80 -26.08 -5.70
CA THR A 25 -19.04 -26.82 -5.97
C THR A 25 -20.06 -26.64 -4.85
N ARG A 26 -19.65 -26.76 -3.58
CA ARG A 26 -20.52 -26.50 -2.42
C ARG A 26 -21.08 -25.07 -2.44
N LEU A 27 -20.26 -24.09 -2.82
CA LEU A 27 -20.70 -22.69 -2.88
C LEU A 27 -21.68 -22.42 -4.02
N ARG A 28 -21.55 -23.11 -5.16
CA ARG A 28 -22.54 -23.08 -6.23
C ARG A 28 -23.88 -23.63 -5.77
N ASP A 29 -23.88 -24.77 -5.08
CA ASP A 29 -25.10 -25.37 -4.54
C ASP A 29 -25.76 -24.46 -3.50
N PHE A 30 -24.96 -23.84 -2.63
CA PHE A 30 -25.41 -22.82 -1.69
C PHE A 30 -26.04 -21.63 -2.42
N ALA A 31 -25.38 -21.08 -3.44
CA ALA A 31 -25.87 -19.96 -4.23
C ALA A 31 -27.21 -20.28 -4.90
N HIS A 32 -27.31 -21.44 -5.56
CA HIS A 32 -28.55 -21.91 -6.19
C HIS A 32 -29.71 -22.04 -5.20
N THR A 33 -29.45 -22.63 -4.03
CA THR A 33 -30.47 -22.81 -2.98
C THR A 33 -31.03 -21.48 -2.47
N HIS A 34 -30.22 -20.41 -2.49
CA HIS A 34 -30.61 -19.08 -2.03
C HIS A 34 -31.10 -18.15 -3.15
N GLY A 35 -31.13 -18.62 -4.40
CA GLY A 35 -31.54 -17.81 -5.56
C GLY A 35 -30.50 -16.75 -5.94
N LEU A 36 -29.22 -17.06 -5.73
CA LEU A 36 -28.08 -16.27 -6.19
C LEU A 36 -27.55 -16.84 -7.52
N GLU A 37 -27.08 -15.95 -8.38
CA GLU A 37 -26.47 -16.25 -9.67
C GLU A 37 -24.95 -16.11 -9.58
N GLU A 38 -24.20 -17.11 -10.06
CA GLU A 38 -22.76 -16.97 -10.25
C GLU A 38 -22.48 -16.10 -11.48
N THR A 39 -21.75 -15.01 -11.28
CA THR A 39 -21.32 -14.11 -12.37
C THR A 39 -19.85 -14.28 -12.75
N GLY A 40 -19.11 -15.06 -11.98
CA GLY A 40 -17.68 -15.31 -12.22
C GLY A 40 -17.09 -16.23 -11.16
N CYS A 41 -16.06 -16.99 -11.55
CA CYS A 41 -15.29 -17.83 -10.66
C CYS A 41 -13.81 -17.72 -11.02
N GLN A 42 -12.98 -17.44 -10.03
CA GLN A 42 -11.54 -17.27 -10.18
C GLN A 42 -10.82 -18.11 -9.11
N PRO A 43 -10.66 -19.43 -9.36
CA PRO A 43 -10.08 -20.36 -8.38
C PRO A 43 -8.67 -19.97 -7.93
N HIS A 44 -7.82 -19.48 -8.83
CA HIS A 44 -6.45 -19.02 -8.52
C HIS A 44 -6.41 -17.89 -7.47
N ARG A 45 -7.45 -17.06 -7.43
CA ARG A 45 -7.62 -15.97 -6.47
C ARG A 45 -8.50 -16.36 -5.28
N ARG A 46 -9.07 -17.57 -5.29
CA ARG A 46 -10.06 -18.07 -4.33
C ARG A 46 -11.33 -17.22 -4.27
N VAL A 47 -11.84 -16.79 -5.43
CA VAL A 47 -13.01 -15.90 -5.54
C VAL A 47 -14.16 -16.55 -6.32
N LEU A 48 -15.37 -16.42 -5.78
CA LEU A 48 -16.64 -16.70 -6.47
C LEU A 48 -17.53 -15.45 -6.41
N HIS A 49 -17.88 -14.89 -7.56
CA HIS A 49 -18.74 -13.72 -7.67
C HIS A 49 -20.20 -14.14 -7.74
N LEU A 50 -20.99 -13.66 -6.80
CA LEU A 50 -22.43 -13.92 -6.73
C LEU A 50 -23.22 -12.64 -6.89
N ARG A 51 -24.37 -12.75 -7.55
CA ARG A 51 -25.35 -11.66 -7.73
C ARG A 51 -26.75 -12.14 -7.36
N GLY A 52 -27.56 -11.26 -6.79
CA GLY A 52 -28.93 -11.56 -6.43
C GLY A 52 -29.69 -10.32 -5.99
N SER A 53 -30.99 -10.47 -5.74
CA SER A 53 -31.77 -9.40 -5.11
C SER A 53 -31.36 -9.19 -3.66
N ALA A 54 -31.60 -7.99 -3.11
CA ALA A 54 -31.31 -7.69 -1.70
C ALA A 54 -31.94 -8.73 -0.76
N ALA A 55 -33.18 -9.14 -1.01
CA ALA A 55 -33.86 -10.17 -0.23
C ALA A 55 -33.14 -11.53 -0.29
N SER A 56 -32.53 -11.89 -1.42
CA SER A 56 -31.78 -13.15 -1.56
C SER A 56 -30.43 -13.09 -0.86
N MET A 57 -29.72 -11.95 -0.96
CA MET A 57 -28.48 -11.72 -0.19
C MET A 57 -28.72 -11.78 1.32
N GLN A 58 -29.77 -11.11 1.81
CA GLN A 58 -30.16 -11.15 3.22
C GLN A 58 -30.47 -12.56 3.71
N ARG A 59 -31.21 -13.35 2.91
CA ARG A 59 -31.50 -14.75 3.26
C ARG A 59 -30.25 -15.64 3.23
N ALA A 60 -29.38 -15.47 2.24
CA ALA A 60 -28.17 -16.28 2.09
C ALA A 60 -27.20 -16.05 3.26
N PHE A 61 -26.95 -14.79 3.61
CA PHE A 61 -25.90 -14.43 4.55
C PHE A 61 -26.43 -14.03 5.94
N GLY A 62 -27.75 -14.13 6.17
CA GLY A 62 -28.34 -13.85 7.48
C GLY A 62 -28.17 -12.40 7.94
N VAL A 63 -28.08 -11.45 7.01
CA VAL A 63 -27.90 -10.02 7.29
C VAL A 63 -29.16 -9.21 7.01
N THR A 64 -29.24 -7.99 7.54
CA THR A 64 -30.21 -6.98 7.11
C THR A 64 -29.49 -5.88 6.34
N LEU A 65 -29.83 -5.70 5.06
CA LEU A 65 -29.26 -4.61 4.27
C LEU A 65 -30.05 -3.33 4.53
N GLY A 66 -29.31 -2.28 4.85
CA GLY A 66 -29.84 -0.93 5.09
C GLY A 66 -29.16 0.10 4.21
N ARG A 67 -29.79 1.28 4.09
CA ARG A 67 -29.13 2.48 3.58
C ARG A 67 -28.68 3.31 4.78
N TYR A 68 -27.39 3.56 4.86
CA TYR A 68 -26.76 4.29 5.96
C TYR A 68 -26.28 5.65 5.46
N GLN A 69 -26.26 6.61 6.37
CA GLN A 69 -25.81 7.97 6.13
C GLN A 69 -24.78 8.28 7.23
N PRO A 70 -23.52 8.52 6.88
CA PRO A 70 -22.51 8.98 7.84
C PRO A 70 -22.95 10.24 8.59
N GLU A 71 -22.63 10.31 9.88
CA GLU A 71 -22.97 11.47 10.74
C GLU A 71 -22.23 12.75 10.33
N ASP A 72 -21.05 12.61 9.75
CA ASP A 72 -20.23 13.70 9.20
C ASP A 72 -20.75 14.25 7.86
N GLY A 73 -21.85 13.69 7.34
CA GLY A 73 -22.46 14.11 6.07
C GLY A 73 -21.86 13.48 4.82
N GLY A 74 -21.01 12.45 4.96
CA GLY A 74 -20.48 11.67 3.83
C GLY A 74 -21.56 11.01 2.95
N GLU A 75 -21.19 10.39 1.83
CA GLU A 75 -22.20 9.81 0.93
C GLU A 75 -22.97 8.65 1.57
N ALA A 76 -24.28 8.59 1.32
CA ALA A 76 -25.10 7.47 1.77
C ALA A 76 -24.70 6.18 1.05
N PHE A 77 -24.53 5.10 1.80
CA PHE A 77 -24.12 3.80 1.28
C PHE A 77 -25.11 2.69 1.65
N VAL A 78 -24.99 1.54 0.99
CA VAL A 78 -25.68 0.31 1.39
C VAL A 78 -24.73 -0.48 2.27
N GLY A 79 -25.21 -0.99 3.40
CA GLY A 79 -24.42 -1.88 4.25
C GLY A 79 -25.28 -2.79 5.10
N CYS A 80 -24.65 -3.50 6.03
CA CYS A 80 -25.31 -4.29 7.07
C CYS A 80 -24.56 -4.11 8.39
N ALA A 81 -25.31 -4.01 9.48
CA ALA A 81 -24.72 -3.90 10.82
C ALA A 81 -24.27 -5.27 11.35
N GLU A 82 -24.88 -6.36 10.88
CA GLU A 82 -24.54 -7.71 11.28
C GLU A 82 -23.41 -8.29 10.43
N ALA A 83 -22.53 -9.07 11.06
CA ALA A 83 -21.56 -9.88 10.34
C ALA A 83 -22.29 -10.96 9.51
N PRO A 84 -21.93 -11.16 8.23
CA PRO A 84 -22.56 -12.18 7.40
C PRO A 84 -22.23 -13.59 7.91
N ALA A 85 -23.24 -14.46 7.90
CA ALA A 85 -23.05 -15.88 8.09
C ALA A 85 -22.21 -16.45 6.95
N LEU A 86 -21.09 -17.08 7.28
CA LEU A 86 -20.17 -17.66 6.30
C LEU A 86 -20.57 -19.10 5.98
N PRO A 87 -20.80 -19.44 4.70
CA PRO A 87 -20.91 -20.83 4.28
C PRO A 87 -19.62 -21.62 4.60
N GLU A 88 -19.73 -22.94 4.70
CA GLU A 88 -18.57 -23.81 4.89
C GLU A 88 -17.51 -23.58 3.78
N GLY A 89 -16.25 -23.45 4.17
CA GLY A 89 -15.14 -23.18 3.24
C GLY A 89 -14.95 -21.70 2.87
N VAL A 90 -15.82 -20.80 3.33
CA VAL A 90 -15.72 -19.35 3.06
C VAL A 90 -15.05 -18.64 4.23
N ILE A 91 -14.07 -17.78 3.92
CA ILE A 91 -13.39 -16.94 4.92
C ILE A 91 -13.98 -15.53 5.03
N ALA A 92 -14.65 -15.04 3.98
CA ALA A 92 -15.27 -13.72 3.97
C ALA A 92 -16.35 -13.60 2.87
N VAL A 93 -17.32 -12.72 3.12
CA VAL A 93 -18.28 -12.24 2.12
C VAL A 93 -18.12 -10.73 2.02
N LEU A 94 -17.56 -10.25 0.91
CA LEU A 94 -17.26 -8.83 0.69
C LEU A 94 -18.33 -8.18 -0.19
N GLY A 95 -18.50 -6.86 -0.06
CA GLY A 95 -19.38 -6.06 -0.94
C GLY A 95 -20.86 -6.01 -0.52
N LEU A 96 -21.23 -6.67 0.59
CA LEU A 96 -22.51 -6.41 1.27
C LEU A 96 -22.47 -5.06 2.00
N ASP A 97 -21.31 -4.70 2.54
CA ASP A 97 -21.01 -3.35 3.02
C ASP A 97 -20.29 -2.55 1.93
N ARG A 98 -20.88 -1.42 1.56
CA ARG A 98 -20.35 -0.49 0.55
C ARG A 98 -19.91 0.83 1.15
N ARG A 99 -19.70 0.88 2.47
CA ARG A 99 -19.01 1.98 3.13
C ARG A 99 -17.63 2.17 2.50
N PRO A 100 -17.20 3.42 2.24
CA PRO A 100 -15.81 3.71 1.92
C PRO A 100 -14.88 3.09 2.96
N VAL A 101 -14.01 2.19 2.52
CA VAL A 101 -13.17 1.38 3.43
C VAL A 101 -11.80 2.01 3.68
N ALA A 102 -11.42 2.95 2.82
CA ALA A 102 -10.13 3.59 2.85
C ALA A 102 -10.24 5.07 2.46
N ARG A 103 -9.20 5.82 2.80
CA ARG A 103 -8.93 7.19 2.37
C ARG A 103 -7.58 7.24 1.66
N PRO A 104 -7.39 8.17 0.72
CA PRO A 104 -6.07 8.41 0.15
C PRO A 104 -5.23 9.20 1.16
N HIS A 105 -3.96 8.83 1.34
CA HIS A 105 -3.06 9.37 2.37
C HIS A 105 -2.17 10.49 1.84
N PHE A 106 -2.78 11.46 1.15
CA PHE A 106 -2.11 12.66 0.66
C PHE A 106 -2.65 13.92 1.34
N ARG A 107 -1.81 14.96 1.37
CA ARG A 107 -2.19 16.28 1.87
C ARG A 107 -1.66 17.40 0.99
N LYS A 108 -2.49 18.42 0.78
CA LYS A 108 -2.08 19.70 0.19
C LYS A 108 -1.66 20.66 1.33
N PRO A 109 -0.57 21.42 1.17
CA PRO A 109 -0.09 22.32 2.20
C PRO A 109 -1.10 23.44 2.43
N LEU A 110 -1.35 23.81 3.70
CA LEU A 110 -2.22 24.92 4.06
C LEU A 110 -1.43 26.24 4.17
N ALA A 111 -0.15 26.14 4.47
CA ALA A 111 0.81 27.25 4.38
C ALA A 111 1.68 27.16 3.12
N GLN A 112 2.47 28.21 2.88
CA GLN A 112 3.47 28.16 1.80
C GLN A 112 4.59 27.19 2.16
N PRO A 113 4.88 26.19 1.30
CA PRO A 113 5.98 25.26 1.53
C PRO A 113 7.31 26.01 1.69
N SER A 114 8.09 25.59 2.68
CA SER A 114 9.42 26.15 2.95
C SER A 114 10.46 25.68 1.95
N GLN A 115 10.24 24.47 1.42
CA GLN A 115 11.04 23.82 0.40
C GLN A 115 10.11 22.90 -0.39
N THR A 116 10.45 22.57 -1.63
CA THR A 116 9.71 21.57 -2.41
C THR A 116 10.69 20.79 -3.26
N TYR A 117 10.33 19.57 -3.60
CA TYR A 117 11.20 18.68 -4.37
C TYR A 117 10.46 18.07 -5.56
N THR A 118 11.20 17.89 -6.65
CA THR A 118 10.82 16.89 -7.65
C THR A 118 11.17 15.50 -7.11
N PRO A 119 10.47 14.43 -7.55
CA PRO A 119 10.84 13.07 -7.20
C PRO A 119 12.29 12.74 -7.58
N ILE A 120 12.82 13.29 -8.68
CA ILE A 120 14.22 13.10 -9.10
C ILE A 120 15.19 13.64 -8.06
N GLN A 121 14.93 14.82 -7.47
CA GLN A 121 15.75 15.37 -6.40
C GLN A 121 15.71 14.50 -5.15
N LEU A 122 14.53 14.00 -4.77
CA LEU A 122 14.42 13.06 -3.64
C LEU A 122 15.17 11.76 -3.90
N GLY A 123 15.10 11.20 -5.11
CA GLY A 123 15.90 10.05 -5.49
C GLY A 123 17.40 10.31 -5.38
N GLN A 124 17.88 11.52 -5.68
CA GLN A 124 19.28 11.90 -5.48
C GLN A 124 19.63 12.02 -3.98
N LEU A 125 18.77 12.67 -3.19
CA LEU A 125 18.96 12.87 -1.75
C LEU A 125 18.99 11.54 -0.98
N TYR A 126 18.13 10.60 -1.36
CA TYR A 126 18.08 9.23 -0.82
C TYR A 126 19.02 8.25 -1.52
N ALA A 127 19.99 8.76 -2.28
CA ALA A 127 21.02 7.98 -2.94
C ALA A 127 20.47 6.76 -3.71
N PHE A 128 19.39 6.94 -4.48
CA PHE A 128 18.85 5.87 -5.31
C PHE A 128 19.97 5.31 -6.22
N PRO A 129 20.03 3.97 -6.39
CA PRO A 129 21.00 3.37 -7.27
C PRO A 129 20.72 3.77 -8.72
N ASP A 130 21.72 3.59 -9.57
CA ASP A 130 21.55 3.72 -11.01
C ASP A 130 20.51 2.72 -11.53
N GLY A 131 19.84 3.09 -12.62
CA GLY A 131 18.74 2.32 -13.19
C GLY A 131 17.52 3.20 -13.42
N ASP A 132 16.64 2.72 -14.28
CA ASP A 132 15.43 3.40 -14.74
C ASP A 132 14.17 2.54 -14.57
N GLY A 133 14.29 1.36 -13.95
CA GLY A 133 13.20 0.41 -13.79
C GLY A 133 12.92 -0.44 -15.03
N SER A 134 13.81 -0.45 -16.04
CA SER A 134 13.62 -1.25 -17.25
C SER A 134 13.28 -2.71 -16.94
N GLY A 135 12.24 -3.22 -17.61
CA GLY A 135 11.76 -4.59 -17.46
C GLY A 135 10.93 -4.84 -16.21
N GLN A 136 10.59 -3.80 -15.44
CA GLN A 136 9.68 -3.89 -14.31
C GLN A 136 8.29 -3.38 -14.67
N ASN A 137 7.28 -3.97 -14.05
CA ASN A 137 5.91 -3.50 -14.09
C ASN A 137 5.48 -3.18 -12.66
N VAL A 138 4.97 -1.97 -12.44
CA VAL A 138 4.50 -1.49 -11.14
C VAL A 138 2.99 -1.35 -11.21
N ALA A 139 2.30 -2.13 -10.40
CA ALA A 139 0.87 -1.97 -10.16
C ALA A 139 0.65 -0.82 -9.17
N ILE A 140 -0.30 0.05 -9.45
CA ILE A 140 -0.75 1.13 -8.56
C ILE A 140 -2.24 0.88 -8.29
N ILE A 141 -2.64 0.86 -7.02
CA ILE A 141 -4.01 0.54 -6.61
C ILE A 141 -4.78 1.82 -6.30
N GLU A 142 -5.88 2.06 -7.03
CA GLU A 142 -6.67 3.29 -6.90
C GLU A 142 -8.14 2.98 -6.62
N LEU A 143 -8.70 3.65 -5.61
CA LEU A 143 -10.08 3.44 -5.16
C LEU A 143 -11.05 4.56 -5.59
N GLY A 144 -10.56 5.49 -6.41
CA GLY A 144 -11.34 6.61 -6.94
C GLY A 144 -10.52 7.46 -7.90
N GLY A 145 -11.18 8.47 -8.48
CA GLY A 145 -10.55 9.46 -9.35
C GLY A 145 -9.97 8.89 -10.65
N GLY A 146 -8.97 9.60 -11.17
CA GLY A 146 -8.29 9.22 -12.41
C GLY A 146 -7.07 10.05 -12.72
N TYR A 147 -6.43 9.72 -13.84
CA TYR A 147 -5.31 10.47 -14.40
C TYR A 147 -5.66 11.06 -15.77
N VAL A 148 -5.08 12.24 -16.04
CA VAL A 148 -5.17 12.91 -17.34
C VAL A 148 -3.85 12.78 -18.08
N ALA A 149 -3.85 12.09 -19.23
CA ALA A 149 -2.63 11.78 -19.98
C ALA A 149 -1.84 13.03 -20.43
N SER A 150 -2.50 14.16 -20.70
CA SER A 150 -1.82 15.40 -21.06
C SER A 150 -1.06 16.03 -19.89
N ASP A 151 -1.54 15.83 -18.66
CA ASP A 151 -0.82 16.32 -17.47
C ASP A 151 0.42 15.50 -17.23
N LEU A 152 0.31 14.16 -17.27
CA LEU A 152 1.48 13.28 -17.21
C LEU A 152 2.52 13.65 -18.27
N SER A 153 2.10 13.85 -19.53
CA SER A 153 3.02 14.27 -20.59
C SER A 153 3.69 15.62 -20.31
N THR A 154 2.96 16.57 -19.72
CA THR A 154 3.48 17.90 -19.39
C THR A 154 4.47 17.82 -18.22
N TYR A 155 4.10 17.09 -17.18
CA TYR A 155 4.91 16.88 -15.98
C TYR A 155 6.23 16.17 -16.30
N PHE A 156 6.20 15.02 -16.94
CA PHE A 156 7.44 14.29 -17.24
C PHE A 156 8.35 15.06 -18.21
N LYS A 157 7.78 15.87 -19.11
CA LYS A 157 8.55 16.77 -19.97
C LYS A 157 9.19 17.91 -19.17
N SER A 158 8.51 18.48 -18.17
CA SER A 158 9.07 19.55 -17.32
C SER A 158 10.26 19.03 -16.49
N LEU A 159 10.25 17.75 -16.11
CA LEU A 159 11.37 17.06 -15.48
C LEU A 159 12.54 16.72 -16.42
N GLY A 160 12.41 17.01 -17.72
CA GLY A 160 13.44 16.73 -18.72
C GLY A 160 13.53 15.27 -19.16
N LEU A 161 12.52 14.44 -18.88
CA LEU A 161 12.48 13.06 -19.36
C LEU A 161 12.27 13.03 -20.88
N ALA A 162 13.08 12.23 -21.57
CA ALA A 162 13.03 12.12 -23.03
C ALA A 162 11.75 11.45 -23.54
N LYS A 163 11.10 10.64 -22.70
CA LYS A 163 9.84 9.96 -22.98
C LYS A 163 8.94 10.00 -21.75
N THR A 164 7.65 10.14 -21.99
CA THR A 164 6.62 9.91 -20.97
C THR A 164 6.60 8.41 -20.63
N PRO A 165 6.69 8.03 -19.34
CA PRO A 165 6.48 6.67 -18.87
C PRO A 165 5.16 6.07 -19.36
N SER A 166 5.14 4.76 -19.56
CA SER A 166 3.96 4.04 -20.05
C SER A 166 2.96 3.85 -18.91
N VAL A 167 1.74 4.37 -19.07
CA VAL A 167 0.66 4.23 -18.07
C VAL A 167 -0.54 3.54 -18.70
N THR A 168 -1.00 2.46 -18.08
CA THR A 168 -2.18 1.69 -18.51
C THR A 168 -3.19 1.61 -17.39
N ALA A 169 -4.46 1.91 -17.67
CA ALA A 169 -5.55 1.72 -16.72
C ALA A 169 -6.17 0.31 -16.86
N VAL A 170 -6.41 -0.36 -15.74
CA VAL A 170 -7.13 -1.62 -15.63
C VAL A 170 -8.41 -1.38 -14.82
N SER A 171 -9.56 -1.81 -15.36
CA SER A 171 -10.84 -1.75 -14.67
C SER A 171 -11.01 -2.97 -13.77
N VAL A 172 -11.30 -2.75 -12.49
CA VAL A 172 -11.54 -3.79 -11.50
C VAL A 172 -12.89 -3.56 -10.83
N ALA A 173 -13.74 -4.59 -10.78
CA ALA A 173 -15.08 -4.52 -10.18
C ALA A 173 -15.93 -3.31 -10.63
N GLY A 174 -15.74 -2.85 -11.88
CA GLY A 174 -16.43 -1.70 -12.46
C GLY A 174 -15.80 -0.33 -12.18
N GLY A 175 -14.74 -0.26 -11.36
CA GLY A 175 -13.89 0.93 -11.24
C GLY A 175 -13.17 1.23 -12.56
N LYS A 176 -12.88 2.49 -12.82
CA LYS A 176 -12.27 2.95 -14.08
C LYS A 176 -11.52 4.25 -13.86
N ASN A 177 -10.57 4.56 -14.74
CA ASN A 177 -9.96 5.89 -14.80
C ASN A 177 -11.06 6.94 -15.05
N GLN A 178 -11.39 7.75 -14.04
CA GLN A 178 -12.46 8.74 -14.09
C GLN A 178 -12.02 10.02 -13.38
N PRO A 179 -11.19 10.87 -14.04
CA PRO A 179 -10.81 12.15 -13.47
C PRO A 179 -12.04 13.08 -13.35
N GLY A 180 -11.96 14.01 -12.40
CA GLY A 180 -12.98 14.99 -12.02
C GLY A 180 -13.27 15.03 -10.52
N SER A 181 -12.39 14.48 -9.66
CA SER A 181 -12.60 14.39 -8.20
C SER A 181 -11.32 14.68 -7.42
N ASP A 182 -11.42 14.95 -6.11
CA ASP A 182 -10.23 15.19 -5.28
C ASP A 182 -9.25 14.00 -5.24
N ALA A 183 -9.72 12.77 -5.49
CA ALA A 183 -8.89 11.58 -5.59
C ALA A 183 -7.89 11.62 -6.76
N ASP A 184 -8.09 12.49 -7.76
CA ASP A 184 -7.17 12.62 -8.90
C ASP A 184 -5.78 13.06 -8.44
N ALA A 185 -5.71 13.82 -7.34
CA ALA A 185 -4.45 14.24 -6.75
C ALA A 185 -3.61 13.07 -6.23
N GLU A 186 -4.26 12.04 -5.67
CA GLU A 186 -3.63 10.79 -5.27
C GLU A 186 -3.11 10.02 -6.50
N VAL A 187 -4.01 9.78 -7.46
CA VAL A 187 -3.69 9.01 -8.68
C VAL A 187 -2.53 9.64 -9.45
N MET A 188 -2.55 10.96 -9.61
CA MET A 188 -1.49 11.68 -10.31
C MET A 188 -0.18 11.67 -9.51
N LEU A 189 -0.21 11.90 -8.19
CA LEU A 189 0.98 11.82 -7.33
C LEU A 189 1.66 10.45 -7.46
N ASP A 190 0.89 9.37 -7.31
CA ASP A 190 1.41 8.00 -7.36
C ASP A 190 2.11 7.71 -8.70
N ILE A 191 1.44 8.02 -9.82
CA ILE A 191 2.00 7.81 -11.16
C ILE A 191 3.21 8.70 -11.41
N GLU A 192 3.17 9.96 -11.00
CA GLU A 192 4.24 10.93 -11.20
C GLU A 192 5.50 10.59 -10.42
N VAL A 193 5.37 10.17 -9.16
CA VAL A 193 6.49 9.74 -8.32
C VAL A 193 7.15 8.50 -8.89
N VAL A 194 6.38 7.43 -9.17
CA VAL A 194 6.96 6.21 -9.75
C VAL A 194 7.55 6.49 -11.13
N GLY A 195 6.81 7.18 -11.99
CA GLY A 195 7.24 7.46 -13.37
C GLY A 195 8.47 8.36 -13.46
N ALA A 196 8.66 9.29 -12.53
CA ALA A 196 9.84 10.14 -12.50
C ALA A 196 11.10 9.38 -12.07
N LEU A 197 10.95 8.41 -11.16
CA LEU A 197 12.04 7.66 -10.56
C LEU A 197 12.31 6.32 -11.25
N ALA A 198 11.34 5.72 -11.93
CA ALA A 198 11.48 4.49 -12.70
C ALA A 198 10.86 4.67 -14.10
N PRO A 199 11.39 5.60 -14.92
CA PRO A 199 10.73 6.04 -16.16
C PRO A 199 10.63 4.97 -17.25
N ALA A 200 11.37 3.86 -17.14
CA ALA A 200 11.32 2.74 -18.06
C ALA A 200 10.47 1.55 -17.54
N ALA A 201 9.94 1.64 -16.32
CA ALA A 201 8.95 0.68 -15.83
C ALA A 201 7.58 0.93 -16.51
N ALA A 202 6.79 -0.13 -16.70
CA ALA A 202 5.39 0.05 -17.07
C ALA A 202 4.54 0.26 -15.81
N LEU A 203 3.73 1.32 -15.83
CA LEU A 203 2.83 1.67 -14.73
C LEU A 203 1.43 1.16 -15.08
N VAL A 204 0.85 0.33 -14.21
CA VAL A 204 -0.45 -0.30 -14.43
C VAL A 204 -1.36 0.05 -13.27
N VAL A 205 -2.36 0.90 -13.54
CA VAL A 205 -3.21 1.51 -12.53
C VAL A 205 -4.52 0.72 -12.45
N TYR A 206 -4.75 0.03 -11.34
CA TYR A 206 -5.93 -0.80 -11.11
C TYR A 206 -6.99 0.03 -10.36
N PHE A 207 -8.02 0.44 -11.10
CA PHE A 207 -9.12 1.23 -10.54
C PHE A 207 -10.23 0.31 -10.04
N ALA A 208 -10.57 0.43 -8.76
CA ALA A 208 -11.69 -0.27 -8.14
C ALA A 208 -12.61 0.70 -7.36
N PRO A 209 -13.86 0.32 -7.05
CA PRO A 209 -14.66 1.05 -6.09
C PRO A 209 -14.00 1.06 -4.70
N ASN A 210 -14.12 2.17 -3.97
CA ASN A 210 -13.74 2.25 -2.56
C ASN A 210 -14.72 1.47 -1.66
N THR A 211 -14.58 0.15 -1.66
CA THR A 211 -15.27 -0.78 -0.76
C THR A 211 -14.31 -1.90 -0.39
N ASP A 212 -14.65 -2.69 0.62
CA ASP A 212 -13.85 -3.86 1.01
C ASP A 212 -13.65 -4.85 -0.16
N GLN A 213 -14.71 -5.11 -0.93
CA GLN A 213 -14.67 -5.94 -2.14
C GLN A 213 -13.78 -5.32 -3.21
N GLY A 214 -13.98 -4.04 -3.53
CA GLY A 214 -13.23 -3.37 -4.60
C GLY A 214 -11.74 -3.35 -4.30
N PHE A 215 -11.37 -3.03 -3.06
CA PHE A 215 -9.97 -2.98 -2.65
C PHE A 215 -9.33 -4.37 -2.68
N TYR A 216 -10.02 -5.40 -2.15
CA TYR A 216 -9.54 -6.79 -2.23
C TYR A 216 -9.36 -7.24 -3.68
N GLU A 217 -10.34 -6.94 -4.54
CA GLU A 217 -10.29 -7.29 -5.96
C GLU A 217 -9.08 -6.64 -6.65
N ALA A 218 -8.80 -5.37 -6.38
CA ALA A 218 -7.70 -4.65 -7.01
C ALA A 218 -6.34 -5.29 -6.66
N ILE A 219 -6.08 -5.53 -5.37
CA ILE A 219 -4.81 -6.11 -4.91
C ILE A 219 -4.68 -7.56 -5.40
N SER A 220 -5.71 -8.37 -5.21
CA SER A 220 -5.70 -9.78 -5.62
C SER A 220 -5.58 -9.91 -7.14
N GLN A 221 -6.27 -9.10 -7.93
CA GLN A 221 -6.13 -9.13 -9.39
C GLN A 221 -4.75 -8.68 -9.83
N ALA A 222 -4.19 -7.62 -9.25
CA ALA A 222 -2.84 -7.16 -9.57
C ALA A 222 -1.78 -8.23 -9.24
N ALA A 223 -1.85 -8.86 -8.07
CA ALA A 223 -0.95 -9.93 -7.66
C ALA A 223 -0.96 -11.12 -8.65
N HIS A 224 -2.14 -11.45 -9.17
CA HIS A 224 -2.36 -12.57 -10.08
C HIS A 224 -2.34 -12.21 -11.57
N ASP A 225 -2.05 -10.96 -11.94
CA ASP A 225 -2.15 -10.50 -13.32
C ASP A 225 -1.06 -11.15 -14.21
N THR A 226 -1.47 -12.07 -15.07
CA THR A 226 -0.58 -12.76 -16.02
C THR A 226 -0.38 -12.01 -17.35
N THR A 227 -1.14 -10.94 -17.59
CA THR A 227 -0.99 -10.05 -18.74
C THR A 227 0.09 -9.01 -18.46
N HIS A 228 -0.05 -8.27 -17.36
CA HIS A 228 0.86 -7.20 -16.98
C HIS A 228 1.98 -7.67 -16.06
N LYS A 229 1.82 -8.78 -15.30
CA LYS A 229 2.87 -9.38 -14.46
C LYS A 229 3.61 -8.36 -13.58
N PRO A 230 2.91 -7.57 -12.75
CA PRO A 230 3.56 -6.61 -11.88
C PRO A 230 4.50 -7.34 -10.92
N SER A 231 5.71 -6.81 -10.75
CA SER A 231 6.67 -7.27 -9.74
C SER A 231 6.54 -6.50 -8.43
N ILE A 232 5.80 -5.38 -8.46
CA ILE A 232 5.62 -4.43 -7.37
C ILE A 232 4.15 -3.96 -7.38
N ILE A 233 3.54 -3.82 -6.21
CA ILE A 233 2.25 -3.16 -6.00
C ILE A 233 2.49 -1.97 -5.06
N SER A 234 2.10 -0.76 -5.46
CA SER A 234 2.08 0.45 -4.64
C SER A 234 0.65 0.76 -4.21
N ILE A 235 0.46 1.08 -2.93
CA ILE A 235 -0.85 1.36 -2.34
C ILE A 235 -0.74 2.61 -1.46
N SER A 236 -1.48 3.64 -1.84
CA SER A 236 -1.53 4.92 -1.14
C SER A 236 -2.90 5.17 -0.48
N TRP A 237 -3.68 4.11 -0.32
CA TRP A 237 -5.01 4.10 0.29
C TRP A 237 -5.03 3.19 1.53
N GLY A 238 -5.74 3.60 2.58
CA GLY A 238 -5.95 2.75 3.74
C GLY A 238 -6.87 3.39 4.78
N GLY A 239 -6.98 2.76 5.95
CA GLY A 239 -7.69 3.30 7.11
C GLY A 239 -7.42 2.48 8.38
N PRO A 240 -7.91 2.93 9.55
CA PRO A 240 -7.62 2.29 10.84
C PRO A 240 -7.94 0.80 10.81
N GLU A 241 -7.01 -0.05 11.23
CA GLU A 241 -7.14 -1.51 11.10
C GLU A 241 -8.36 -2.11 11.82
N ASP A 242 -8.89 -1.40 12.81
CA ASP A 242 -10.06 -1.74 13.63
C ASP A 242 -11.38 -1.18 13.06
N SER A 243 -11.31 -0.28 12.08
CA SER A 243 -12.47 0.13 11.27
C SER A 243 -12.93 -0.96 10.29
N TRP A 244 -12.05 -1.92 10.00
CA TRP A 244 -12.31 -3.07 9.15
C TRP A 244 -12.95 -4.22 9.93
N SER A 245 -13.89 -4.93 9.30
CA SER A 245 -14.34 -6.21 9.85
C SER A 245 -13.17 -7.20 9.90
N SER A 246 -13.13 -8.08 10.91
CA SER A 246 -12.08 -9.10 11.00
C SER A 246 -12.01 -9.97 9.74
N THR A 247 -13.16 -10.34 9.18
CA THR A 247 -13.27 -11.15 7.96
C THR A 247 -12.77 -10.41 6.71
N SER A 248 -13.07 -9.11 6.56
CA SER A 248 -12.57 -8.32 5.42
C SER A 248 -11.06 -8.12 5.53
N ARG A 249 -10.55 -7.87 6.74
CA ARG A 249 -9.11 -7.77 7.01
C ARG A 249 -8.38 -9.09 6.77
N GLU A 250 -8.95 -10.23 7.19
CA GLU A 250 -8.42 -11.57 6.91
C GLU A 250 -8.40 -11.89 5.41
N ALA A 251 -9.47 -11.58 4.68
CA ALA A 251 -9.51 -11.76 3.23
C ALA A 251 -8.43 -10.92 2.53
N MET A 252 -8.32 -9.64 2.88
CA MET A 252 -7.28 -8.75 2.36
C MET A 252 -5.87 -9.26 2.68
N GLN A 253 -5.68 -9.80 3.89
CA GLN A 253 -4.43 -10.44 4.29
C GLN A 253 -4.04 -11.56 3.32
N THR A 254 -5.00 -12.36 2.84
CA THR A 254 -4.71 -13.42 1.86
C THR A 254 -4.26 -12.87 0.49
N ALA A 255 -4.78 -11.72 0.06
CA ALA A 255 -4.34 -11.10 -1.19
C ALA A 255 -2.89 -10.60 -1.11
N LEU A 256 -2.51 -10.01 0.03
CA LEU A 256 -1.13 -9.58 0.30
C LEU A 256 -0.18 -10.78 0.48
N GLN A 257 -0.66 -11.88 1.08
CA GLN A 257 0.06 -13.14 1.17
C GLN A 257 0.35 -13.74 -0.22
N ASP A 258 -0.65 -13.73 -1.11
CA ASP A 258 -0.50 -14.21 -2.48
C ASP A 258 0.55 -13.39 -3.23
N ALA A 259 0.51 -12.06 -3.10
CA ALA A 259 1.53 -11.17 -3.69
C ALA A 259 2.93 -11.56 -3.21
N ALA A 260 3.14 -11.73 -1.90
CA ALA A 260 4.40 -12.19 -1.35
C ALA A 260 4.82 -13.58 -1.87
N ALA A 261 3.89 -14.53 -1.95
CA ALA A 261 4.12 -15.89 -2.45
C ALA A 261 4.47 -15.93 -3.96
N LEU A 262 3.98 -14.95 -4.72
CA LEU A 262 4.26 -14.76 -6.15
C LEU A 262 5.51 -13.90 -6.40
N GLY A 263 6.22 -13.48 -5.34
CA GLY A 263 7.43 -12.67 -5.46
C GLY A 263 7.15 -11.22 -5.84
N VAL A 264 5.96 -10.70 -5.53
CA VAL A 264 5.56 -9.32 -5.71
C VAL A 264 5.81 -8.54 -4.40
N THR A 265 6.55 -7.44 -4.48
CA THR A 265 6.74 -6.54 -3.33
C THR A 265 5.52 -5.62 -3.22
N VAL A 266 4.96 -5.46 -2.02
CA VAL A 266 3.85 -4.51 -1.79
C VAL A 266 4.32 -3.37 -0.90
N THR A 267 4.27 -2.14 -1.39
CA THR A 267 4.57 -0.90 -0.63
C THR A 267 3.28 -0.20 -0.26
N VAL A 268 3.14 0.23 0.99
CA VAL A 268 1.88 0.79 1.50
C VAL A 268 2.13 2.02 2.36
N ALA A 269 1.44 3.13 2.06
CA ALA A 269 1.47 4.35 2.86
C ALA A 269 0.97 4.05 4.29
N ALA A 270 1.69 4.54 5.31
CA ALA A 270 1.40 4.20 6.71
C ALA A 270 0.29 5.04 7.35
N GLY A 271 -0.24 6.05 6.64
CA GLY A 271 -1.29 6.94 7.11
C GLY A 271 -0.81 8.37 7.35
N ASP A 272 -1.78 9.29 7.42
CA ASP A 272 -1.53 10.75 7.38
C ASP A 272 -2.14 11.51 8.58
N SER A 273 -2.65 10.80 9.57
CA SER A 273 -3.30 11.37 10.76
C SER A 273 -2.58 10.99 12.05
N GLY A 274 -1.27 10.83 12.01
CA GLY A 274 -0.47 10.53 13.19
C GLY A 274 -0.80 9.16 13.78
N SER A 275 -0.45 8.98 15.05
CA SER A 275 -0.67 7.72 15.77
C SER A 275 -2.13 7.42 16.07
N SER A 276 -3.06 8.37 15.91
CA SER A 276 -4.50 8.11 16.12
C SER A 276 -5.21 7.67 14.84
N ASP A 277 -4.53 7.76 13.70
CA ASP A 277 -5.07 7.44 12.38
C ASP A 277 -6.42 8.14 12.04
N GLY A 278 -6.70 9.28 12.70
CA GLY A 278 -7.93 10.05 12.50
C GLY A 278 -9.08 9.65 13.42
N GLU A 279 -8.90 8.64 14.27
CA GLU A 279 -9.87 8.27 15.30
C GLU A 279 -9.83 9.25 16.49
N SER A 280 -10.96 9.35 17.20
CA SER A 280 -11.19 10.33 18.26
C SER A 280 -11.37 9.74 19.66
N ASP A 281 -11.16 8.43 19.80
CA ASP A 281 -11.29 7.69 21.07
C ASP A 281 -10.11 7.88 22.04
N GLY A 282 -9.07 8.60 21.61
CA GLY A 282 -7.87 8.88 22.40
C GLY A 282 -6.88 7.72 22.47
N LEU A 283 -7.06 6.68 21.64
CA LEU A 283 -6.15 5.55 21.54
C LEU A 283 -5.27 5.63 20.28
N PRO A 284 -4.11 4.95 20.27
CA PRO A 284 -3.33 4.80 19.05
C PRO A 284 -3.92 3.74 18.13
N HIS A 285 -3.91 4.02 16.83
CA HIS A 285 -4.41 3.19 15.74
C HIS A 285 -3.35 3.11 14.65
N VAL A 286 -3.20 1.94 14.03
CA VAL A 286 -2.34 1.77 12.85
C VAL A 286 -3.20 1.52 11.62
N ASP A 287 -2.76 2.09 10.51
CA ASP A 287 -3.47 2.00 9.25
C ASP A 287 -3.33 0.61 8.61
N PHE A 288 -4.38 0.14 7.96
CA PHE A 288 -4.43 -1.07 7.14
C PHE A 288 -4.71 -0.68 5.68
N PRO A 289 -3.91 -1.15 4.70
CA PRO A 289 -3.12 -2.39 4.75
C PRO A 289 -1.70 -2.30 5.30
N ALA A 290 -1.20 -1.12 5.72
CA ALA A 290 0.18 -0.97 6.20
C ALA A 290 0.51 -1.87 7.42
N SER A 291 -0.46 -2.12 8.30
CA SER A 291 -0.28 -3.00 9.46
C SER A 291 -0.14 -4.50 9.10
N SER A 292 -0.41 -4.90 7.85
CA SER A 292 -0.16 -6.26 7.39
C SER A 292 1.33 -6.62 7.46
N PRO A 293 1.68 -7.82 7.99
CA PRO A 293 3.03 -8.36 7.89
C PRO A 293 3.56 -8.67 6.48
N TYR A 294 2.76 -8.47 5.43
CA TYR A 294 3.19 -8.64 4.03
C TYR A 294 3.22 -7.33 3.24
N ALA A 295 2.95 -6.21 3.90
CA ALA A 295 3.03 -4.86 3.34
C ALA A 295 4.28 -4.16 3.89
N LEU A 296 5.18 -3.71 3.00
CA LEU A 296 6.26 -2.82 3.39
C LEU A 296 5.65 -1.46 3.73
N ALA A 297 5.49 -1.17 5.02
CA ALA A 297 4.85 0.04 5.50
C ALA A 297 5.78 1.24 5.39
N CYS A 298 5.29 2.30 4.74
CA CYS A 298 6.01 3.50 4.37
C CYS A 298 5.51 4.71 5.17
N GLY A 299 6.27 5.12 6.18
CA GLY A 299 6.01 6.31 6.98
C GLY A 299 6.62 7.59 6.39
N GLY A 300 6.46 8.68 7.14
CA GLY A 300 6.71 10.04 6.66
C GLY A 300 7.71 10.83 7.51
N THR A 301 8.57 11.57 6.81
CA THR A 301 9.53 12.51 7.40
C THR A 301 9.30 13.93 6.89
N LYS A 302 9.87 14.91 7.59
CA LYS A 302 10.05 16.29 7.12
C LYS A 302 11.49 16.46 6.68
N LEU A 303 11.72 16.64 5.38
CA LEU A 303 13.04 16.70 4.80
C LEU A 303 13.50 18.14 4.54
N GLY A 304 14.60 18.53 5.19
CA GLY A 304 15.35 19.74 4.83
C GLY A 304 16.64 19.36 4.11
N ALA A 305 16.85 19.93 2.91
CA ALA A 305 18.05 19.69 2.13
C ALA A 305 18.72 21.00 1.69
N SER A 306 20.05 20.98 1.62
CA SER A 306 20.86 22.07 1.06
C SER A 306 21.64 21.53 -0.13
N ALA A 307 21.41 22.12 -1.31
CA ALA A 307 21.90 21.58 -2.58
C ALA A 307 21.51 20.09 -2.75
N SER A 308 22.49 19.19 -2.88
CA SER A 308 22.28 17.75 -3.07
C SER A 308 22.48 16.92 -1.79
N GLN A 309 22.45 17.55 -0.60
CA GLN A 309 22.64 16.86 0.67
C GLN A 309 21.51 17.13 1.65
N ILE A 310 21.10 16.08 2.36
CA ILE A 310 20.14 16.16 3.47
C ILE A 310 20.80 16.90 4.63
N SER A 311 20.27 18.08 4.99
CA SER A 311 20.74 18.86 6.13
C SER A 311 20.01 18.50 7.42
N SER A 312 18.73 18.13 7.31
CA SER A 312 17.88 17.73 8.44
C SER A 312 16.81 16.77 7.94
N GLU A 313 16.47 15.77 8.76
CA GLU A 313 15.30 14.94 8.50
C GLU A 313 14.75 14.51 9.87
N THR A 314 13.47 14.81 10.10
CA THR A 314 12.76 14.54 11.35
C THR A 314 11.44 13.85 11.06
N VAL A 315 10.76 13.33 12.08
CA VAL A 315 9.38 12.84 11.91
C VAL A 315 8.51 13.94 11.33
N TRP A 316 7.68 13.60 10.34
CA TRP A 316 6.62 14.51 9.89
C TRP A 316 5.49 14.55 10.91
N ASN A 317 5.31 15.70 11.56
CA ASN A 317 4.17 15.97 12.42
C ASN A 317 3.86 17.47 12.48
N GLU A 318 2.80 17.85 11.79
CA GLU A 318 2.26 19.20 11.69
C GLU A 318 0.78 19.21 12.15
N THR A 319 0.39 18.30 13.06
CA THR A 319 -0.98 18.20 13.58
C THR A 319 -1.43 19.47 14.29
N ALA A 320 -0.51 20.20 14.93
CA ALA A 320 -0.78 21.50 15.53
C ALA A 320 -1.26 22.56 14.52
N ALA A 321 -0.88 22.42 13.25
CA ALA A 321 -1.30 23.26 12.14
C ALA A 321 -2.41 22.62 11.28
N ASN A 322 -2.94 21.46 11.70
CA ASN A 322 -3.88 20.65 10.93
C ASN A 322 -3.33 20.19 9.55
N GLU A 323 -2.01 20.05 9.43
CA GLU A 323 -1.34 19.59 8.20
C GLU A 323 -0.93 18.12 8.24
N GLY A 324 -1.37 17.36 9.27
CA GLY A 324 -1.18 15.92 9.36
C GLY A 324 0.10 15.49 10.05
N ALA A 325 0.29 14.18 10.13
CA ALA A 325 1.49 13.52 10.64
C ALA A 325 1.57 12.11 10.11
N THR A 326 2.79 11.53 10.05
CA THR A 326 2.94 10.13 9.65
C THR A 326 2.17 9.19 10.57
N GLY A 327 1.46 8.23 10.00
CA GLY A 327 0.97 7.07 10.72
C GLY A 327 2.12 6.22 11.25
N GLY A 328 1.84 5.42 12.28
CA GLY A 328 2.83 4.61 12.95
C GLY A 328 2.41 4.24 14.37
N GLY A 329 2.76 3.04 14.79
CA GLY A 329 2.34 2.46 16.06
C GLY A 329 2.57 0.96 16.15
N VAL A 330 1.69 0.27 16.88
CA VAL A 330 1.73 -1.19 17.05
C VAL A 330 0.34 -1.75 16.77
N SER A 331 0.26 -2.67 15.83
CA SER A 331 -0.98 -3.38 15.51
C SER A 331 -1.53 -4.10 16.74
N THR A 332 -2.84 -4.02 16.91
CA THR A 332 -3.62 -4.82 17.87
C THR A 332 -4.17 -6.09 17.21
N ALA A 333 -4.03 -6.19 15.89
CA ALA A 333 -4.72 -7.15 15.06
C ALA A 333 -3.78 -8.21 14.44
N PHE A 334 -2.50 -7.87 14.27
CA PHE A 334 -1.46 -8.75 13.76
C PHE A 334 -0.34 -8.91 14.80
N ALA A 335 -0.03 -10.15 15.16
CA ALA A 335 1.04 -10.45 16.10
C ALA A 335 2.43 -10.04 15.57
N LEU A 336 3.35 -9.71 16.47
CA LEU A 336 4.72 -9.32 16.15
C LEU A 336 5.41 -10.39 15.26
N PRO A 337 5.71 -10.08 13.98
CA PRO A 337 6.32 -11.04 13.07
C PRO A 337 7.71 -11.47 13.54
N THR A 338 8.10 -12.70 13.23
CA THR A 338 9.40 -13.24 13.66
C THR A 338 10.59 -12.46 13.13
N TRP A 339 10.50 -11.93 11.90
CA TRP A 339 11.51 -11.07 11.30
C TRP A 339 11.61 -9.68 11.96
N GLN A 340 10.58 -9.24 12.69
CA GLN A 340 10.54 -7.94 13.37
C GLN A 340 11.03 -8.00 14.83
N LYS A 341 11.19 -9.20 15.39
CA LYS A 341 11.45 -9.39 16.84
C LYS A 341 12.69 -8.66 17.37
N THR A 342 13.70 -8.45 16.54
CA THR A 342 14.95 -7.78 16.95
C THR A 342 14.85 -6.26 16.93
N ALA A 343 13.78 -5.70 16.37
CA ALA A 343 13.57 -4.24 16.27
C ALA A 343 13.10 -3.59 17.57
N LYS A 344 12.84 -4.38 18.63
CA LYS A 344 12.37 -3.89 19.94
C LYS A 344 11.09 -3.06 19.84
N VAL A 345 10.16 -3.52 19.01
CA VAL A 345 8.81 -2.94 18.88
C VAL A 345 8.16 -2.83 20.27
N PRO A 346 7.57 -1.68 20.65
CA PRO A 346 6.85 -1.56 21.91
C PRO A 346 5.61 -2.47 21.91
N VAL A 347 5.02 -2.68 23.08
CA VAL A 347 3.73 -3.37 23.17
C VAL A 347 2.60 -2.41 22.87
N ALA A 348 1.54 -2.89 22.22
CA ALA A 348 0.32 -2.13 22.00
C ALA A 348 -0.40 -1.86 23.33
N THR A 349 -1.37 -0.94 23.29
CA THR A 349 -2.31 -0.72 24.40
C THR A 349 -2.95 -2.04 24.80
N GLY A 350 -3.00 -2.35 26.11
CA GLY A 350 -3.49 -3.64 26.61
C GLY A 350 -2.43 -4.77 26.65
N GLY A 351 -1.19 -4.51 26.23
CA GLY A 351 -0.06 -5.43 26.41
C GLY A 351 0.13 -6.46 25.28
N PHE A 352 -0.61 -6.34 24.18
CA PHE A 352 -0.43 -7.19 23.02
C PHE A 352 0.89 -6.89 22.29
N ALA A 353 1.67 -7.92 21.97
CA ALA A 353 2.89 -7.79 21.20
C ALA A 353 2.58 -7.91 19.70
N GLY A 354 2.31 -6.78 19.06
CA GLY A 354 1.89 -6.71 17.67
C GLY A 354 2.96 -6.27 16.66
N ARG A 355 2.61 -6.31 15.37
CA ARG A 355 3.40 -5.78 14.25
C ARG A 355 3.58 -4.28 14.42
N GLY A 356 4.83 -3.82 14.50
CA GLY A 356 5.15 -2.39 14.60
C GLY A 356 5.10 -1.71 13.24
N VAL A 357 4.57 -0.50 13.13
CA VAL A 357 4.44 0.28 11.89
C VAL A 357 5.14 1.64 12.08
N PRO A 358 5.84 2.20 11.08
CA PRO A 358 6.12 1.65 9.74
C PRO A 358 7.40 0.78 9.71
N ASP A 359 7.78 0.27 8.53
CA ASP A 359 9.06 -0.42 8.32
C ASP A 359 10.17 0.54 7.92
N VAL A 360 9.82 1.51 7.09
CA VAL A 360 10.72 2.50 6.46
C VAL A 360 10.00 3.83 6.33
N ALA A 361 10.72 4.90 6.00
CA ALA A 361 10.13 6.22 5.78
C ALA A 361 10.75 6.97 4.59
N GLY A 362 10.20 8.14 4.29
CA GLY A 362 10.68 9.12 3.32
C GLY A 362 9.91 10.42 3.47
N ASP A 363 10.32 11.47 2.77
CA ASP A 363 9.69 12.78 2.88
C ASP A 363 8.20 12.69 2.58
N ALA A 364 7.39 13.27 3.46
CA ALA A 364 5.94 13.25 3.40
C ALA A 364 5.33 14.57 3.92
N ASP A 365 6.12 15.51 4.44
CA ASP A 365 5.57 16.76 4.93
C ASP A 365 5.15 17.65 3.74
N PRO A 366 3.88 18.09 3.64
CA PRO A 366 3.44 19.01 2.57
C PRO A 366 4.22 20.33 2.54
N LEU A 367 4.80 20.78 3.67
CA LEU A 367 5.64 21.98 3.76
C LEU A 367 7.06 21.78 3.23
N THR A 368 7.44 20.54 2.94
CA THR A 368 8.65 20.15 2.21
C THR A 368 8.31 19.32 0.96
N GLY A 369 7.06 19.34 0.50
CA GLY A 369 6.49 18.28 -0.33
C GLY A 369 6.90 18.21 -1.81
N TYR A 370 6.20 17.33 -2.52
CA TYR A 370 6.44 16.91 -3.89
C TYR A 370 5.79 17.87 -4.87
N GLN A 371 6.57 18.33 -5.84
CA GLN A 371 6.05 19.06 -7.00
C GLN A 371 5.35 18.06 -7.92
N VAL A 372 4.06 18.31 -8.18
CA VAL A 372 3.18 17.45 -8.99
C VAL A 372 2.33 18.29 -9.93
N ARG A 373 1.71 17.64 -10.91
CA ARG A 373 0.71 18.26 -11.78
C ARG A 373 -0.61 17.49 -11.73
N VAL A 374 -1.69 18.20 -11.42
CA VAL A 374 -3.02 17.58 -11.31
C VAL A 374 -4.04 18.52 -11.95
N ASP A 375 -4.91 17.97 -12.79
CA ASP A 375 -6.01 18.68 -13.45
C ASP A 375 -5.60 20.01 -14.09
N GLY A 376 -4.48 19.98 -14.81
CA GLY A 376 -3.93 21.12 -15.52
C GLY A 376 -3.11 22.09 -14.67
N THR A 377 -2.97 21.83 -13.37
CA THR A 377 -2.35 22.75 -12.40
C THR A 377 -1.12 22.14 -11.74
N ASP A 378 -0.02 22.90 -11.72
CA ASP A 378 1.16 22.52 -10.95
C ASP A 378 0.91 22.88 -9.48
N GLN A 379 1.10 21.91 -8.58
CA GLN A 379 0.86 22.07 -7.16
C GLN A 379 1.89 21.28 -6.34
N VAL A 380 1.78 21.37 -5.01
CA VAL A 380 2.62 20.65 -4.06
C VAL A 380 1.75 19.72 -3.24
N ILE A 381 2.18 18.48 -3.09
CA ILE A 381 1.51 17.47 -2.27
C ILE A 381 2.52 16.80 -1.34
N GLY A 382 2.11 16.52 -0.12
CA GLY A 382 2.77 15.60 0.80
C GLY A 382 1.84 14.45 1.16
N GLY A 383 2.09 13.84 2.31
CA GLY A 383 1.46 12.62 2.76
C GLY A 383 2.31 11.39 2.48
N THR A 384 2.09 10.35 3.30
CA THR A 384 2.74 9.04 3.16
C THR A 384 2.38 8.35 1.84
N SER A 385 1.31 8.79 1.18
CA SER A 385 1.01 8.49 -0.23
C SER A 385 2.16 8.77 -1.17
N ALA A 386 3.00 9.77 -0.93
CA ALA A 386 4.16 10.01 -1.79
C ALA A 386 5.30 9.00 -1.55
N VAL A 387 5.29 8.32 -0.40
CA VAL A 387 6.40 7.47 0.06
C VAL A 387 6.24 6.02 -0.41
N ALA A 388 5.02 5.49 -0.46
CA ALA A 388 4.74 4.19 -1.07
C ALA A 388 5.23 4.07 -2.54
N PRO A 389 4.90 5.01 -3.46
CA PRO A 389 5.40 5.02 -4.83
C PRO A 389 6.90 5.35 -4.91
N LEU A 390 7.44 6.18 -4.01
CA LEU A 390 8.89 6.41 -3.90
C LEU A 390 9.63 5.09 -3.67
N TRP A 391 9.15 4.29 -2.71
CA TRP A 391 9.70 2.96 -2.43
C TRP A 391 9.42 1.96 -3.54
N ALA A 392 8.25 2.01 -4.20
CA ALA A 392 7.97 1.17 -5.36
C ALA A 392 8.98 1.41 -6.48
N ALA A 393 9.32 2.66 -6.77
CA ALA A 393 10.35 3.01 -7.76
C ALA A 393 11.75 2.56 -7.34
N LEU A 394 12.08 2.68 -6.05
CA LEU A 394 13.35 2.16 -5.52
C LEU A 394 13.47 0.64 -5.71
N VAL A 395 12.41 -0.09 -5.37
CA VAL A 395 12.32 -1.55 -5.58
C VAL A 395 12.43 -1.91 -7.07
N ALA A 396 11.83 -1.12 -7.97
CA ALA A 396 11.97 -1.35 -9.41
C ALA A 396 13.44 -1.28 -9.86
N ARG A 397 14.20 -0.29 -9.36
CA ARG A 397 15.64 -0.19 -9.63
C ARG A 397 16.44 -1.33 -8.99
N PHE A 398 16.06 -1.77 -7.78
CA PHE A 398 16.68 -2.94 -7.15
C PHE A 398 16.44 -4.22 -7.97
N ASN A 399 15.21 -4.47 -8.41
CA ASN A 399 14.88 -5.62 -9.25
C ASN A 399 15.69 -5.61 -10.55
N GLN A 400 15.80 -4.45 -11.20
CA GLN A 400 16.61 -4.26 -12.41
C GLN A 400 18.09 -4.58 -12.13
N ALA A 401 18.69 -3.97 -11.10
CA ALA A 401 20.10 -4.15 -10.78
C ALA A 401 20.45 -5.59 -10.37
N LEU A 402 19.53 -6.26 -9.68
CA LEU A 402 19.71 -7.64 -9.22
C LEU A 402 19.28 -8.68 -10.26
N GLY A 403 18.64 -8.28 -11.36
CA GLY A 403 18.15 -9.14 -12.43
C GLY A 403 17.01 -10.09 -12.02
N ALA A 404 16.34 -9.85 -10.90
CA ALA A 404 15.21 -10.65 -10.42
C ALA A 404 14.40 -9.88 -9.35
N PRO A 405 13.06 -10.07 -9.29
CA PRO A 405 12.21 -9.47 -8.28
C PRO A 405 12.71 -9.71 -6.85
N LEU A 406 12.57 -8.72 -5.98
CA LEU A 406 12.87 -8.84 -4.55
C LEU A 406 11.82 -9.68 -3.81
N GLY A 407 10.55 -9.58 -4.20
CA GLY A 407 9.42 -10.18 -3.51
C GLY A 407 9.27 -9.63 -2.10
N ASP A 408 8.88 -10.49 -1.15
CA ASP A 408 8.89 -10.14 0.26
C ASP A 408 10.33 -9.82 0.73
N MET A 409 10.56 -8.56 1.12
CA MET A 409 11.85 -8.05 1.57
C MET A 409 11.93 -7.77 3.08
N HIS A 410 10.88 -8.05 3.87
CA HIS A 410 10.87 -7.70 5.30
C HIS A 410 12.03 -8.36 6.06
N ALA A 411 12.24 -9.66 5.86
CA ALA A 411 13.36 -10.36 6.52
C ALA A 411 14.73 -9.78 6.13
N ALA A 412 14.90 -9.26 4.91
CA ALA A 412 16.13 -8.60 4.49
C ALA A 412 16.28 -7.23 5.16
N VAL A 413 15.24 -6.38 5.07
CA VAL A 413 15.23 -5.04 5.67
C VAL A 413 15.57 -5.09 7.15
N TYR A 414 14.94 -5.99 7.91
CA TYR A 414 15.18 -6.13 9.34
C TYR A 414 16.50 -6.82 9.71
N GLN A 415 17.07 -7.62 8.80
CA GLN A 415 18.42 -8.17 8.97
C GLN A 415 19.49 -7.12 8.69
N ILE A 416 19.27 -6.24 7.72
CA ILE A 416 20.16 -5.12 7.40
C ILE A 416 20.12 -4.08 8.54
N GLY A 417 18.92 -3.80 9.06
CA GLY A 417 18.70 -2.81 10.11
C GLY A 417 19.24 -1.44 9.70
N SER A 418 19.66 -0.63 10.67
CA SER A 418 20.09 0.76 10.46
C SER A 418 21.32 0.96 9.56
N ALA A 419 21.97 -0.10 9.07
CA ALA A 419 23.21 0.02 8.29
C ALA A 419 23.03 0.64 6.90
N ALA A 420 21.82 0.60 6.34
CA ALA A 420 21.51 1.11 5.00
C ALA A 420 20.39 2.16 5.01
N PHE A 421 20.16 2.77 6.17
CA PHE A 421 19.12 3.77 6.36
C PHE A 421 19.70 4.96 7.12
N ARG A 422 19.13 6.13 6.85
CA ARG A 422 19.33 7.30 7.68
C ARG A 422 18.33 7.23 8.83
N ASP A 423 18.86 6.94 10.02
CA ASP A 423 18.12 6.85 11.27
C ASP A 423 17.50 8.21 11.65
N ILE A 424 16.19 8.26 11.82
CA ILE A 424 15.44 9.48 12.16
C ILE A 424 15.17 9.45 13.65
N THR A 425 15.82 10.33 14.41
CA THR A 425 15.82 10.22 15.88
C THR A 425 15.10 11.37 16.58
N GLN A 426 14.39 12.22 15.85
CA GLN A 426 13.80 13.45 16.36
C GLN A 426 12.36 13.64 15.86
N GLY A 427 11.47 14.01 16.77
CA GLY A 427 10.04 14.19 16.50
C GLY A 427 9.19 13.00 16.97
N ASN A 428 7.87 13.17 16.91
CA ASN A 428 6.87 12.18 17.30
C ASN A 428 5.71 12.26 16.32
N ASN A 429 4.82 11.28 16.32
CA ASN A 429 3.58 11.32 15.54
C ASN A 429 2.33 11.39 16.44
N GLY A 430 2.46 11.87 17.68
CA GLY A 430 1.44 11.79 18.71
C GLY A 430 1.90 10.91 19.88
N ALA A 431 1.42 9.67 19.92
CA ALA A 431 1.67 8.74 21.02
C ALA A 431 3.06 8.09 20.99
N TYR A 432 3.71 8.04 19.82
CA TYR A 432 5.03 7.43 19.65
C TYR A 432 6.10 8.48 19.32
N GLN A 433 7.31 8.23 19.80
CA GLN A 433 8.45 9.14 19.68
C GLN A 433 9.57 8.46 18.90
N ALA A 434 10.16 9.18 17.94
CA ALA A 434 11.32 8.69 17.22
C ALA A 434 12.55 8.59 18.11
N GLY A 435 13.42 7.64 17.79
CA GLY A 435 14.55 7.26 18.62
C GLY A 435 15.70 6.70 17.79
N LYS A 436 16.70 6.12 18.47
CA LYS A 436 17.78 5.43 17.77
C LYS A 436 17.30 4.06 17.32
N SER A 437 17.63 3.68 16.09
CA SER A 437 17.20 2.42 15.44
C SER A 437 15.69 2.43 15.17
N TRP A 438 15.11 1.26 14.92
CA TRP A 438 13.68 1.17 14.60
C TRP A 438 12.79 1.88 15.63
N ASP A 439 11.86 2.71 15.15
CA ASP A 439 10.81 3.33 15.95
C ASP A 439 9.44 3.31 15.25
N ALA A 440 8.39 3.54 16.05
CA ALA A 440 7.00 3.51 15.60
C ALA A 440 6.53 4.85 14.97
N CYS A 441 7.46 5.64 14.43
CA CYS A 441 7.17 6.81 13.61
C CYS A 441 7.75 6.65 12.19
N THR A 442 8.98 6.14 12.09
CA THR A 442 9.75 6.11 10.83
C THR A 442 10.38 4.76 10.52
N GLY A 443 10.15 3.75 11.36
CA GLY A 443 10.73 2.43 11.19
C GLY A 443 12.25 2.52 11.22
N TRP A 444 12.93 1.93 10.24
CA TRP A 444 14.38 2.05 10.11
C TRP A 444 14.87 3.42 9.61
N GLY A 445 13.96 4.31 9.21
CA GLY A 445 14.25 5.63 8.66
C GLY A 445 14.20 5.68 7.13
N SER A 446 14.80 6.72 6.56
CA SER A 446 14.82 6.94 5.10
C SER A 446 15.95 6.15 4.42
N PRO A 447 15.81 5.75 3.15
CA PRO A 447 16.79 4.87 2.52
C PRO A 447 18.09 5.61 2.17
N ASP A 448 19.22 4.92 2.34
CA ASP A 448 20.38 5.09 1.47
C ASP A 448 20.28 4.00 0.39
N GLY A 449 19.73 4.35 -0.77
CA GLY A 449 19.39 3.37 -1.82
C GLY A 449 20.58 2.55 -2.30
N LYS A 450 21.77 3.15 -2.41
CA LYS A 450 23.00 2.45 -2.82
C LYS A 450 23.49 1.51 -1.74
N ALA A 451 23.56 1.96 -0.49
CA ALA A 451 23.95 1.10 0.63
C ALA A 451 22.97 -0.07 0.79
N LEU A 452 21.67 0.17 0.59
CA LEU A 452 20.64 -0.87 0.67
C LEU A 452 20.78 -1.89 -0.45
N LEU A 453 21.02 -1.47 -1.70
CA LEU A 453 21.30 -2.38 -2.82
C LEU A 453 22.55 -3.24 -2.57
N ASP A 454 23.62 -2.65 -2.04
CA ASP A 454 24.86 -3.36 -1.72
C ASP A 454 24.62 -4.41 -0.62
N ALA A 455 23.88 -4.06 0.42
CA ALA A 455 23.52 -4.96 1.51
C ALA A 455 22.62 -6.12 1.02
N LEU A 456 21.62 -5.83 0.19
CA LEU A 456 20.79 -6.85 -0.46
C LEU A 456 21.63 -7.79 -1.34
N THR A 457 22.57 -7.24 -2.11
CA THR A 457 23.49 -8.02 -2.95
C THR A 457 24.36 -8.96 -2.10
N ALA A 458 24.86 -8.48 -0.95
CA ALA A 458 25.64 -9.28 -0.02
C ALA A 458 24.83 -10.44 0.59
N LEU A 459 23.58 -10.19 1.01
CA LEU A 459 22.66 -11.21 1.53
C LEU A 459 22.31 -12.29 0.49
N ARG A 460 22.11 -11.91 -0.78
CA ARG A 460 21.90 -12.90 -1.86
C ARG A 460 23.12 -13.81 -2.05
N LYS A 461 24.34 -13.28 -1.93
CA LYS A 461 25.58 -14.05 -2.10
C LYS A 461 25.87 -14.97 -0.92
N SER A 462 25.63 -14.53 0.32
CA SER A 462 25.88 -15.34 1.52
C SER A 462 24.99 -16.59 1.55
N THR A 463 23.72 -16.45 1.17
CA THR A 463 22.77 -17.56 1.11
C THR A 463 23.16 -18.62 0.09
N LYS A 464 23.64 -18.22 -1.10
CA LYS A 464 24.12 -19.16 -2.12
C LYS A 464 25.32 -19.99 -1.66
N LYS A 465 26.21 -19.43 -0.85
CA LYS A 465 27.38 -20.14 -0.31
C LYS A 465 27.04 -21.18 0.76
N HIS A 466 25.91 -21.04 1.46
CA HIS A 466 25.46 -22.01 2.47
C HIS A 466 24.61 -23.14 1.88
N ALA A 467 24.12 -22.97 0.65
CA ALA A 467 23.34 -23.97 -0.08
C ALA A 467 24.19 -24.88 -0.98
N GLN A 468 25.48 -24.54 -1.16
CA GLN A 468 26.51 -25.38 -1.79
C GLN A 468 27.33 -26.07 -0.72
#